data_AF-A0A2E2IJ15-F1
#
_entry.id   AF-A0A2E2IJ15-F1
#
_cell.length_a   1.000
_cell.length_b   1.000
_cell.length_c   1.000
_cell.angle_alpha   90.00
_cell.angle_beta   90.00
_cell.angle_gamma   90.00
#
_symmetry.space_group_name_H-M   'P 1'
#
loop_
_entity.id
_entity.type
_entity.pdbx_description
1 polymer ?
#
loop_
_entity_poly.entity_id
_entity_poly.type
_entity_poly.pdbx_seq_one_letter_code
_entity_poly.pdbx_strand_id
1 'polypeptide(L)' 'MSKAKFERTKPHVNVGTIGHVDHGKTTLTAAITKVMAEASGGEFKNYADI' A
#
# COMPACT_ATOMS: atom_id res chain seq x y z
N MET A 1 -22.59 12.53 -4.90
CA MET A 1 -22.51 11.67 -3.70
C MET A 1 -21.21 11.98 -2.99
N SER A 2 -21.26 12.56 -1.78
CA SER A 2 -20.06 12.83 -0.99
C SER A 2 -19.35 11.51 -0.62
N LYS A 3 -18.02 11.42 -0.77
CA LYS A 3 -17.27 10.27 -0.23
C LYS A 3 -17.48 10.22 1.28
N ALA A 4 -17.72 9.02 1.81
CA ALA A 4 -17.85 8.83 3.26
C ALA A 4 -16.60 9.38 3.97
N LYS A 5 -16.78 10.03 5.12
CA LYS A 5 -15.67 10.52 5.94
C LYS A 5 -14.86 9.31 6.42
N PHE A 6 -13.55 9.32 6.19
CA PHE A 6 -12.68 8.27 6.66
C PHE A 6 -12.57 8.32 8.20
N GLU A 7 -12.89 7.20 8.86
CA GLU A 7 -12.77 7.06 10.31
C GLU A 7 -11.46 6.37 10.69
N ARG A 8 -10.62 7.06 11.47
CA ARG A 8 -9.33 6.55 11.95
C ARG A 8 -9.49 5.78 13.25
N THR A 9 -10.08 4.59 13.17
CA THR A 9 -10.31 3.74 14.36
C THR A 9 -9.09 2.89 14.73
N LYS A 10 -8.14 2.71 13.81
CA LYS A 10 -6.92 1.90 14.00
C LYS A 10 -5.69 2.80 14.20
N PRO A 11 -4.67 2.32 14.95
CA PRO A 11 -3.37 2.99 14.99
C PRO A 11 -2.80 3.19 13.59
N HIS A 12 -2.28 4.39 13.33
CA HIS A 12 -1.71 4.76 12.03
C HIS A 12 -0.20 4.87 12.14
N VAL A 13 0.51 4.32 11.16
CA VAL A 13 1.98 4.35 11.10
C VAL A 13 2.41 4.81 9.71
N ASN A 14 3.35 5.76 9.67
CA ASN A 14 4.03 6.16 8.43
C ASN A 14 5.20 5.19 8.17
N VAL A 15 5.25 4.60 6.98
CA VAL A 15 6.30 3.66 6.58
C VAL A 15 6.79 3.96 5.17
N GLY A 16 7.98 3.46 4.82
CA GLY A 16 8.55 3.59 3.48
C GLY A 16 9.60 2.53 3.19
N THR A 17 9.86 2.28 1.90
CA THR A 17 10.83 1.28 1.43
C THR A 17 12.07 2.00 0.87
N ILE A 18 13.25 1.76 1.44
CA ILE A 18 14.52 2.41 1.07
C ILE A 18 15.59 1.37 0.67
N GLY A 19 16.63 1.78 -0.07
CA GLY A 19 17.70 0.87 -0.53
C GLY A 19 18.31 1.22 -1.90
N HIS A 20 19.33 0.47 -2.31
CA HIS A 20 20.09 0.69 -3.56
C HIS A 20 19.22 0.52 -4.81
N VAL A 21 19.65 1.10 -5.95
CA VAL A 21 18.97 0.94 -7.25
C VAL A 21 18.83 -0.54 -7.60
N ASP A 22 17.76 -0.90 -8.30
CA ASP A 22 17.43 -2.27 -8.73
C ASP A 22 17.18 -3.32 -7.64
N HIS A 23 17.18 -2.95 -6.35
CA HIS A 23 16.83 -3.86 -5.24
C HIS A 23 15.30 -4.04 -5.06
N GLY A 24 14.49 -3.68 -6.06
CA GLY A 24 13.06 -4.03 -6.08
C GLY A 24 12.15 -3.30 -5.09
N LYS A 25 12.50 -2.09 -4.65
CA LYS A 25 11.68 -1.30 -3.69
C LYS A 25 10.23 -1.11 -4.18
N THR A 26 10.06 -0.62 -5.41
CA THR A 26 8.74 -0.41 -6.04
C THR A 26 7.97 -1.71 -6.21
N THR A 27 8.65 -2.78 -6.66
CA THR A 27 8.06 -4.12 -6.79
C THR A 27 7.57 -4.66 -5.45
N LEU A 28 8.37 -4.49 -4.39
CA LEU A 28 8.01 -4.92 -3.04
C LEU A 28 6.79 -4.15 -2.53
N THR A 29 6.73 -2.82 -2.73
CA THR A 29 5.57 -2.03 -2.32
C THR A 29 4.30 -2.48 -3.05
N ALA A 30 4.35 -2.72 -4.36
CA ALA A 30 3.21 -3.23 -5.11
C ALA A 30 2.75 -4.61 -4.58
N ALA A 31 3.69 -5.52 -4.33
CA ALA A 31 3.40 -6.84 -3.77
C ALA A 31 2.76 -6.77 -2.37
N ILE A 32 3.22 -5.85 -1.50
CA ILE A 32 2.60 -5.61 -0.18
C ILE A 32 1.13 -5.21 -0.35
N THR A 33 0.82 -4.27 -1.25
CA THR A 33 -0.59 -3.86 -1.46
C THR A 33 -1.45 -5.01 -1.99
N LYS A 34 -0.90 -5.86 -2.87
CA LYS A 34 -1.61 -7.02 -3.42
C LYS A 34 -1.95 -8.04 -2.33
N VAL A 35 -0.95 -8.45 -1.54
CA VAL A 35 -1.13 -9.45 -0.49
C VAL A 35 -2.11 -8.96 0.57
N MET A 36 -2.03 -7.68 0.95
CA MET A 36 -2.97 -7.11 1.92
C MET A 36 -4.39 -7.01 1.37
N ALA A 37 -4.56 -6.66 0.09
CA ALA A 37 -5.87 -6.65 -0.57
C ALA A 37 -6.50 -8.05 -0.58
N GLU A 38 -5.73 -9.09 -0.86
CA GLU A 38 -6.17 -10.48 -0.86
C GLU A 38 -6.49 -10.99 0.56
N ALA A 39 -5.63 -10.67 1.55
CA ALA A 39 -5.74 -11.22 2.90
C ALA A 39 -6.74 -10.45 3.80
N SER A 40 -6.90 -9.14 3.58
CA SER A 40 -7.64 -8.26 4.50
C SER A 40 -8.54 -7.24 3.80
N GLY A 41 -8.68 -7.33 2.47
CA GLY A 41 -9.36 -6.33 1.65
C GLY A 41 -8.50 -5.08 1.42
N GLY A 42 -9.04 -4.13 0.67
CA GLY A 42 -8.34 -2.91 0.26
C GLY A 42 -8.07 -2.88 -1.24
N GLU A 43 -7.28 -1.90 -1.66
CA GLU A 43 -7.00 -1.63 -3.07
C GLU A 43 -5.58 -2.10 -3.42
N PHE A 44 -5.48 -2.99 -4.40
CA PHE A 44 -4.21 -3.36 -5.00
C PHE A 44 -3.70 -2.20 -5.87
N LYS A 45 -2.43 -1.82 -5.69
CA LYS A 45 -1.73 -0.88 -6.56
C LYS A 45 -0.65 -1.62 -7.33
N ASN A 46 -0.73 -1.55 -8.67
CA ASN A 46 0.27 -2.20 -9.51
C ASN A 46 1.58 -1.39 -9.51
N TYR A 47 2.63 -1.93 -10.14
CA TYR A 47 3.95 -1.30 -10.17
C TYR A 47 3.94 0.15 -10.69
N ALA A 48 3.10 0.48 -11.67
CA ALA A 48 2.99 1.83 -12.24
C ALA A 48 2.19 2.81 -11.36
N ASP A 49 1.42 2.29 -10.39
CA ASP A 49 0.60 3.06 -9.46
C ASP A 49 1.30 3.30 -8.09
N ILE A 50 2.54 2.82 -7.93
CA ILE A 50 3.43 3.05 -6.77
C ILE A 50 4.36 4.22 -7.06
#